data_AF-I7A212-F1
#
_entry.id   AF-I7A212-F1
#
_cell.length_a   1.000
_cell.length_b   1.000
_cell.length_c   1.000
_cell.angle_alpha   90.00
_cell.angle_beta   90.00
_cell.angle_gamma   90.00
#
_symmetry.space_group_name_H-M   'P 1'
#
loop_
_entity.id
_entity.type
_entity.pdbx_description
1 polymer ?
#
loop_
_entity_poly.entity_id
_entity_poly.type
_entity_poly.pdbx_seq_one_letter_code
_entity_poly.pdbx_strand_id
1 'polypeptide(L)'
;MLPGKDGIEICKELRKYNKEAPVLMLTAKSEEIDKVIGFNTGADDYLTKPFSIAELIARIKALFRRIEIDKHGIQDAQDKKILQYGKLLIDLENRRVTIEGAKVDLTVKEYELLVLFAGKPGRSFSRMELLNLI
;
A
#
# COMPACT_ATOMS: atom_id res chain seq x y z
N MET A 1 -2.13 24.59 -14.81
CA MET A 1 -1.52 24.92 -13.50
C MET A 1 -2.63 24.96 -12.46
N LEU A 2 -2.33 24.60 -11.22
CA LEU A 2 -3.30 24.77 -10.14
C LEU A 2 -3.49 26.27 -9.85
N PRO A 3 -4.68 26.73 -9.45
CA PRO A 3 -4.87 28.11 -9.04
C PRO A 3 -4.02 28.40 -7.79
N GLY A 4 -3.31 29.52 -7.82
CA GLY A 4 -2.41 29.94 -6.73
C GLY A 4 -1.01 29.38 -6.87
N LYS A 5 -0.80 28.12 -6.49
CA LYS A 5 0.53 27.51 -6.36
C LYS A 5 0.79 26.41 -7.37
N ASP A 6 1.99 26.35 -7.93
CA ASP A 6 2.34 25.31 -8.89
C ASP A 6 2.52 23.94 -8.21
N GLY A 7 2.13 22.87 -8.92
CA GLY A 7 2.23 21.49 -8.42
C GLY A 7 3.67 21.06 -8.13
N ILE A 8 4.64 21.61 -8.86
CA ILE A 8 6.07 21.39 -8.61
C ILE A 8 6.47 21.99 -7.25
N GLU A 9 6.05 23.23 -6.98
CA GLU A 9 6.36 23.90 -5.72
C GLU A 9 5.70 23.20 -4.53
N ILE A 10 4.45 22.76 -4.70
CA ILE A 10 3.72 21.94 -3.72
C ILE A 10 4.49 20.64 -3.43
N CYS A 11 4.96 19.93 -4.47
CA CYS A 11 5.73 18.70 -4.30
C CYS A 11 7.02 18.96 -3.52
N LYS A 12 7.75 20.03 -3.87
CA LYS A 12 8.98 20.42 -3.18
C LYS A 12 8.74 20.70 -1.70
N GLU A 13 7.65 21.37 -1.36
CA GLU A 13 7.30 21.65 0.04
C GLU A 13 6.84 20.40 0.78
N LEU A 14 6.01 19.57 0.17
CA LEU A 14 5.59 18.30 0.74
C LEU A 14 6.79 17.45 1.12
N ARG A 15 7.81 17.38 0.26
CA ARG A 15 9.06 16.62 0.52
C ARG A 15 9.87 17.16 1.70
N LYS A 16 9.70 18.42 2.11
CA LYS A 16 10.34 18.96 3.32
C LYS A 16 9.70 18.42 4.60
N TYR A 17 8.38 18.19 4.60
CA TYR A 17 7.63 17.81 5.81
C TYR A 17 7.24 16.32 5.84
N ASN A 18 7.10 15.68 4.68
CA ASN A 18 6.76 14.27 4.55
C ASN A 18 7.43 13.66 3.31
N LYS A 19 8.59 13.02 3.54
CA LYS A 19 9.38 12.40 2.48
C LYS A 19 8.75 11.13 1.92
N GLU A 20 7.97 10.41 2.72
CA GLU A 20 7.46 9.08 2.40
C GLU A 20 6.08 9.09 1.73
N ALA A 21 5.38 10.23 1.73
CA ALA A 21 4.08 10.34 1.07
C ALA A 21 4.22 10.10 -0.45
N PRO A 22 3.44 9.18 -1.05
CA PRO A 22 3.48 8.96 -2.50
C PRO A 22 2.90 10.16 -3.24
N VAL A 23 3.56 10.57 -4.32
CA VAL A 23 3.17 11.73 -5.14
C VAL A 23 3.09 11.30 -6.60
N LEU A 24 1.86 11.30 -7.14
CA LEU A 24 1.59 11.20 -8.56
C LEU A 24 1.27 12.59 -9.12
N MET A 25 2.07 13.08 -10.06
CA MET A 25 1.77 14.33 -10.77
C MET A 25 0.78 14.08 -11.91
N LEU A 26 -0.33 14.80 -11.94
CA LEU A 26 -1.36 14.69 -12.98
C LEU A 26 -1.49 16.02 -13.74
N THR A 27 -1.04 16.10 -14.98
CA THR A 27 -0.81 17.39 -15.64
C THR A 27 -1.01 17.35 -17.15
N ALA A 28 -1.23 18.51 -17.77
CA ALA A 28 -1.27 18.65 -19.23
C ALA A 28 0.12 18.87 -19.85
N LYS A 29 1.13 19.11 -19.01
CA LYS A 29 2.53 19.27 -19.40
C LYS A 29 3.10 17.90 -19.81
N SER A 30 3.27 17.69 -21.10
CA SER A 30 3.67 16.40 -21.67
C SER A 30 5.12 16.34 -22.15
N GLU A 31 5.82 17.48 -22.16
CA GLU A 31 7.22 17.57 -22.56
C GLU A 31 8.11 16.73 -21.65
N GLU A 32 9.15 16.13 -22.23
CA GLU A 32 10.12 15.33 -21.48
C GLU A 32 10.76 16.14 -20.35
N ILE A 33 11.08 17.40 -20.62
CA ILE A 33 11.71 18.30 -19.64
C ILE A 33 10.81 18.51 -18.42
N ASP A 34 9.49 18.64 -18.63
CA ASP A 34 8.52 18.82 -17.54
C ASP A 34 8.42 17.56 -16.66
N LYS A 35 8.56 16.36 -17.25
CA LYS A 35 8.60 15.09 -16.50
C LYS A 35 9.86 14.99 -15.66
N VAL A 36 11.02 15.29 -16.26
CA VAL A 36 12.32 15.28 -15.58
C VAL A 36 12.32 16.24 -14.39
N ILE A 37 11.79 17.46 -14.57
CA ILE A 37 11.65 18.43 -13.47
C ILE A 37 10.74 17.87 -12.36
N GLY A 38 9.59 17.28 -12.72
CA GLY A 38 8.67 16.67 -11.76
C GLY A 38 9.33 15.59 -10.91
N PHE A 39 10.04 14.66 -11.54
CA PHE A 39 10.76 13.59 -10.85
C PHE A 39 11.89 14.13 -9.95
N ASN A 40 12.72 15.04 -10.45
CA ASN A 40 13.82 15.63 -9.67
C ASN A 40 13.32 16.45 -8.47
N THR A 41 12.09 16.96 -8.53
CA THR A 41 11.46 17.66 -7.41
C THR A 41 10.89 16.71 -6.35
N GLY A 42 10.80 15.42 -6.67
CA GLY A 42 10.41 14.35 -5.76
C GLY A 42 9.09 13.67 -6.10
N ALA A 43 8.51 13.84 -7.29
CA ALA A 43 7.38 13.03 -7.71
C ALA A 43 7.79 11.55 -7.84
N ASP A 44 6.91 10.63 -7.45
CA ASP A 44 7.13 9.18 -7.57
C ASP A 44 6.64 8.63 -8.91
N ASP A 45 5.65 9.29 -9.50
CA ASP A 45 5.11 8.99 -10.82
C ASP A 45 4.54 10.26 -11.48
N TYR A 46 4.38 10.22 -12.79
CA TYR A 46 3.94 11.36 -13.62
C TYR A 46 2.99 10.88 -14.72
N LEU A 47 1.78 11.42 -14.76
CA LEU A 47 0.72 11.07 -15.71
C LEU A 47 0.21 12.31 -16.46
N THR A 48 0.28 12.26 -17.78
CA THR A 48 -0.14 13.35 -18.67
C THR A 48 -1.62 13.23 -19.06
N LYS A 49 -2.29 14.37 -19.25
CA LYS A 49 -3.65 14.44 -19.79
C LYS A 49 -3.64 14.47 -21.33
N PRO A 50 -4.61 13.83 -22.00
CA PRO A 50 -5.66 12.97 -21.45
C PRO A 50 -5.13 11.57 -21.06
N PHE A 51 -5.78 10.94 -20.07
CA PHE A 51 -5.42 9.60 -19.58
C PHE A 51 -6.67 8.73 -19.45
N SER A 52 -6.49 7.41 -19.40
CA SER A 52 -7.58 6.47 -19.09
C SER A 52 -7.73 6.28 -17.58
N ILE A 53 -8.96 6.04 -17.11
CA ILE A 53 -9.21 5.69 -15.70
C ILE A 53 -8.44 4.44 -15.29
N ALA A 54 -8.35 3.45 -16.19
CA ALA A 54 -7.61 2.21 -15.95
C ALA A 54 -6.10 2.48 -15.70
N GLU A 55 -5.49 3.37 -16.47
CA GLU A 55 -4.09 3.76 -16.30
C GLU A 55 -3.86 4.46 -14.95
N LEU A 56 -4.73 5.41 -14.60
CA LEU A 56 -4.62 6.11 -13.32
C LEU A 56 -4.72 5.12 -12.14
N ILE A 57 -5.68 4.20 -12.17
CA ILE A 57 -5.84 3.18 -11.12
C ILE A 57 -4.60 2.27 -11.04
N ALA A 58 -4.04 1.85 -12.18
CA ALA A 58 -2.86 1.01 -12.20
C ALA A 58 -1.64 1.69 -11.57
N ARG A 59 -1.43 2.98 -11.85
CA ARG A 59 -0.35 3.79 -11.28
C ARG A 59 -0.50 4.01 -9.79
N ILE A 60 -1.72 4.34 -9.33
CA ILE A 60 -2.02 4.48 -7.90
C ILE A 60 -1.72 3.18 -7.15
N LYS A 61 -2.18 2.03 -7.66
CA LYS A 61 -1.88 0.71 -7.06
C LYS A 61 -0.38 0.43 -7.02
N ALA A 62 0.37 0.80 -8.06
CA ALA A 62 1.81 0.62 -8.10
C ALA A 62 2.55 1.46 -7.03
N LEU A 63 2.10 2.70 -6.78
CA LEU A 63 2.65 3.55 -5.73
C LEU A 63 2.41 2.98 -4.33
N PHE A 64 1.20 2.50 -4.04
CA PHE A 64 0.90 1.88 -2.75
C PHE A 64 1.67 0.58 -2.50
N ARG A 65 1.88 -0.25 -3.52
CA ARG A 65 2.70 -1.47 -3.39
C ARG A 65 4.14 -1.16 -2.96
N ARG A 66 4.72 -0.04 -3.42
CA ARG A 66 6.07 0.38 -2.98
C ARG A 66 6.10 0.76 -1.51
N ILE A 67 5.08 1.46 -1.01
CA ILE A 67 4.96 1.80 0.42
C ILE A 67 4.78 0.56 1.27
N GLU A 68 4.00 -0.42 0.79
CA GLU A 68 3.87 -1.70 1.49
C GLU A 68 5.23 -2.41 1.56
N ILE A 69 6.03 -2.40 0.49
CA ILE A 69 7.38 -2.97 0.50
C ILE A 69 8.29 -2.22 1.48
N ASP A 70 8.31 -0.88 1.47
CA ASP A 70 9.16 -0.07 2.35
C ASP A 70 8.76 -0.17 3.83
N LYS A 71 7.45 -0.20 4.12
CA LYS A 71 6.95 -0.51 5.48
C LYS A 71 7.28 -1.94 5.92
N HIS A 72 7.49 -2.85 4.97
CA HIS A 72 7.80 -4.24 5.26
C HIS A 72 9.27 -4.63 5.06
N GLY A 73 10.17 -3.70 4.75
CA GLY A 73 11.47 -4.04 4.19
C GLY A 73 12.68 -3.35 4.83
N ILE A 74 12.99 -3.63 6.11
CA ILE A 74 14.38 -3.76 6.62
C ILE A 74 14.53 -4.90 7.67
N GLN A 75 13.45 -5.50 8.20
CA GLN A 75 13.52 -6.74 8.98
C GLN A 75 12.46 -7.73 8.48
N ASP A 76 12.91 -8.97 8.22
CA ASP A 76 12.09 -10.19 8.13
C ASP A 76 11.43 -10.56 6.80
N ALA A 77 12.18 -10.54 5.69
CA ALA A 77 11.75 -11.22 4.45
C ALA A 77 11.74 -12.76 4.57
N GLN A 78 12.24 -13.34 5.66
CA GLN A 78 12.10 -14.77 5.97
C GLN A 78 11.11 -15.07 7.11
N ASP A 79 10.90 -14.17 8.09
CA ASP A 79 10.00 -14.44 9.22
C ASP A 79 8.55 -13.91 9.06
N LYS A 80 8.24 -13.06 8.08
CA LYS A 80 6.87 -12.54 7.86
C LYS A 80 5.86 -13.53 7.28
N LYS A 81 6.27 -14.77 7.02
CA LYS A 81 5.37 -15.79 6.48
C LYS A 81 4.57 -16.51 7.57
N ILE A 82 4.98 -16.41 8.83
CA ILE A 82 4.32 -17.07 9.94
C ILE A 82 3.91 -16.03 10.97
N LEU A 83 2.60 -15.89 11.22
CA LEU A 83 2.08 -15.11 12.34
C LEU A 83 1.88 -16.02 13.55
N GLN A 84 2.53 -15.72 14.67
CA GLN A 84 2.41 -16.50 15.90
C GLN A 84 1.75 -15.69 17.01
N TYR A 85 0.68 -16.23 17.59
CA TYR A 85 -0.05 -15.66 18.72
C TYR A 85 -0.23 -16.73 19.80
N GLY A 86 0.73 -16.79 20.73
CA GLY A 86 0.79 -17.85 21.74
C GLY A 86 0.85 -19.22 21.08
N LYS A 87 -0.25 -19.97 21.16
CA LYS A 87 -0.38 -21.32 20.61
C LYS A 87 -0.87 -21.36 19.17
N LEU A 88 -1.37 -20.23 18.65
CA LEU A 88 -1.85 -20.09 17.27
C LEU A 88 -0.66 -19.77 16.36
N LEU A 89 -0.58 -20.48 15.24
CA LEU A 89 0.39 -20.29 14.18
C LEU A 89 -0.35 -20.21 12.84
N ILE A 90 -0.12 -19.14 12.09
CA ILE A 90 -0.70 -18.91 10.76
C ILE A 90 0.44 -18.81 9.76
N ASP A 91 0.58 -19.83 8.91
CA ASP A 91 1.44 -19.81 7.74
C ASP A 91 0.69 -19.17 6.58
N LEU A 92 1.07 -17.94 6.26
CA LEU A 92 0.47 -17.13 5.20
C LEU A 92 0.81 -17.63 3.79
N GLU A 93 1.95 -18.29 3.62
CA GLU A 93 2.41 -18.81 2.33
C GLU A 93 1.64 -20.08 1.96
N ASN A 94 1.54 -21.02 2.91
CA ASN A 94 0.84 -22.29 2.70
C ASN A 94 -0.65 -22.22 3.05
N ARG A 95 -1.15 -21.04 3.44
CA ARG A 95 -2.51 -20.82 3.95
C ARG A 95 -2.91 -21.87 5.00
N ARG A 96 -2.02 -22.12 5.96
CA ARG A 96 -2.18 -23.16 6.98
C ARG A 96 -2.29 -22.54 8.35
N VAL A 97 -3.28 -22.96 9.11
CA VAL A 97 -3.48 -22.52 10.50
C VAL A 97 -3.30 -23.72 11.41
N THR A 98 -2.54 -23.56 12.48
CA THR A 98 -2.37 -24.57 13.52
C THR A 98 -2.54 -23.97 14.91
N ILE A 99 -3.07 -24.75 15.84
CA ILE A 99 -3.13 -24.42 17.26
C ILE A 99 -2.45 -25.56 18.00
N GLU A 100 -1.40 -25.26 18.77
CA GLU A 100 -0.57 -26.27 19.45
C GLU A 100 -0.02 -27.35 18.48
N GLY A 101 0.24 -26.96 17.23
CA GLY A 101 0.72 -27.87 16.18
C GLY A 101 -0.36 -28.70 15.49
N ALA A 102 -1.60 -28.70 15.99
CA ALA A 102 -2.73 -29.34 15.32
C ALA A 102 -3.31 -28.43 14.23
N LYS A 103 -3.50 -28.97 13.02
CA LYS A 103 -4.09 -28.22 11.90
C LYS A 103 -5.55 -27.86 12.20
N VAL A 104 -5.91 -26.61 11.94
CA VAL A 104 -7.28 -26.11 11.97
C VAL A 104 -7.74 -25.93 10.54
N ASP A 105 -8.80 -26.64 10.16
CA ASP A 105 -9.44 -26.45 8.86
C ASP A 105 -10.40 -25.27 8.95
N LEU A 106 -10.19 -24.27 8.09
CA LEU A 106 -11.00 -23.07 7.99
C LEU A 106 -11.55 -22.96 6.58
N THR A 107 -12.77 -22.43 6.46
CA THR A 107 -13.28 -21.96 5.17
C THR A 107 -12.47 -20.75 4.69
N VAL A 108 -12.61 -20.41 3.42
CA VAL A 108 -11.89 -19.28 2.81
C VAL A 108 -12.16 -17.97 3.58
N LYS A 109 -13.42 -17.70 3.94
CA LYS A 109 -13.80 -16.46 4.64
C LYS A 109 -13.33 -16.44 6.09
N GLU A 110 -13.34 -17.57 6.79
CA GLU A 110 -12.81 -17.67 8.15
C GLU A 110 -11.29 -17.44 8.17
N TYR A 111 -10.56 -18.00 7.20
CA TYR A 111 -9.13 -17.76 7.05
C TYR A 111 -8.84 -16.28 6.75
N GLU A 112 -9.56 -15.67 5.81
CA GLU A 112 -9.40 -14.25 5.48
C GLU A 112 -9.66 -13.33 6.68
N LEU A 113 -10.72 -13.61 7.45
CA LEU A 113 -11.02 -12.91 8.70
C LEU A 113 -9.89 -13.06 9.72
N LEU A 114 -9.41 -14.29 9.94
CA LEU A 114 -8.34 -14.56 10.88
C LEU A 114 -7.06 -13.82 10.52
N VAL A 115 -6.67 -13.84 9.24
CA VAL A 115 -5.50 -13.12 8.74
C VAL A 115 -5.69 -11.61 8.87
N LEU A 116 -6.89 -11.07 8.60
CA LEU A 116 -7.18 -9.64 8.79
C LEU A 116 -6.98 -9.21 10.25
N PHE A 117 -7.47 -10.01 11.20
CA PHE A 117 -7.32 -9.73 12.62
C PHE A 117 -5.87 -9.88 13.07
N ALA A 118 -5.20 -10.96 12.66
CA ALA A 118 -3.81 -11.22 12.98
C ALA A 118 -2.87 -10.15 12.40
N GLY A 119 -3.16 -9.60 11.22
CA GLY A 119 -2.36 -8.52 10.61
C GLY A 119 -2.53 -7.15 11.28
N LYS A 120 -3.55 -6.95 12.13
CA LYS A 120 -3.84 -5.66 12.80
C LYS A 120 -4.19 -5.86 14.29
N PRO A 121 -3.26 -6.38 15.11
CA PRO A 121 -3.54 -6.69 16.52
C PRO A 121 -3.96 -5.43 17.30
N GLY A 122 -4.96 -5.58 18.18
CA GLY A 122 -5.47 -4.48 19.01
C GLY A 122 -6.44 -3.52 18.31
N ARG A 123 -6.67 -3.66 16.99
CA ARG A 123 -7.68 -2.87 16.27
C ARG A 123 -9.05 -3.55 16.36
N SER A 124 -10.05 -2.80 16.82
CA SER A 124 -11.46 -3.18 16.68
C SER A 124 -11.96 -2.89 15.26
N PHE A 125 -12.75 -3.79 14.69
CA PHE A 125 -13.42 -3.60 13.40
C PHE A 125 -14.94 -3.60 13.59
N SER A 126 -15.62 -2.67 12.94
CA SER A 126 -17.08 -2.69 12.81
C SER A 126 -17.52 -3.74 11.79
N ARG A 127 -18.77 -4.20 11.90
CA ARG A 127 -19.36 -5.14 10.93
C ARG A 127 -19.32 -4.60 9.50
N MET A 128 -19.60 -3.31 9.32
CA MET A 128 -19.58 -2.68 8.00
C MET A 128 -18.16 -2.63 7.41
N GLU A 129 -17.13 -2.41 8.24
CA GLU A 129 -15.74 -2.51 7.78
C GLU A 129 -15.39 -3.93 7.34
N LEU A 130 -15.78 -4.95 8.11
CA LEU A 130 -15.51 -6.35 7.76
C LEU A 130 -16.15 -6.76 6.44
N LEU A 131 -17.42 -6.37 6.20
CA LEU A 131 -18.13 -6.65 4.95
C LEU A 131 -17.52 -5.96 3.72
N ASN A 132 -16.75 -4.88 3.91
CA ASN A 132 -16.09 -4.17 2.81
C ASN A 132 -14.64 -4.63 2.57
N LEU A 133 -13.99 -5.18 3.60
CA LEU A 133 -12.59 -5.59 3.55
C LEU A 133 -12.40 -7.04 3.11
N ILE A 134 -13.44 -7.87 3.19
CA ILE A 134 -13.42 -9.32 2.97
C ILE A 134 -14.59 -9.70 2.09
#